data_AF-A0AAV6TM95-F1
#
_entry.id   AF-A0AAV6TM95-F1
#
_cell.length_a   1.000
_cell.length_b   1.000
_cell.length_c   1.000
_cell.angle_alpha   90.00
_cell.angle_beta   90.00
_cell.angle_gamma   90.00
#
_symmetry.space_group_name_H-M   'P 1'
#
loop_
_entity.id
_entity.type
_entity.pdbx_description
1 polymer ?
#
loop_
_entity_poly.entity_id
_entity_poly.type
_entity_poly.pdbx_seq_one_letter_code
_entity_poly.pdbx_strand_id
1 'polypeptide(L)'
;MILKVFRSGEGFGIRLDGASAFAGAVVSPHYDSLLVKVIAHAKDLSSTSSKMNRALREFRIRGVKTNIPFLLNVLENPKFLGGTIDTNFIDEHPDLFQFEATQNRAQKLLRDQKPKVNSALCGGGDVNGPTLPSPRVEAIKPGATCPPGTPAKRGAQKPFLPKLPRNQKGPFCLRTRLSATPSFAVGGHACNPRSAEDTALRVHAFQNFSRWRIWGGATFDVAMRFSHPDARGSDFSAMRALKIPNVPFRCAERGQRSGLHIHPDNVV
;
A
#
# COMPACT_ATOMS: atom_id res chain seq x y z
N MET A 1 1.52 -11.33 30.62
CA MET A 1 1.63 -10.67 29.29
C MET A 1 1.28 -9.18 29.44
N ILE A 2 1.81 -8.26 28.62
CA ILE A 2 1.57 -6.81 28.80
C ILE A 2 0.68 -6.25 27.68
N LEU A 3 -0.38 -5.54 28.05
CA LEU A 3 -1.22 -4.76 27.14
C LEU A 3 -0.50 -3.47 26.73
N LYS A 4 -0.11 -3.34 25.47
CA LYS A 4 0.60 -2.16 24.95
C LYS A 4 -0.34 -1.04 24.52
N VAL A 5 -1.48 -1.41 23.95
CA VAL A 5 -2.52 -0.48 23.49
C VAL A 5 -3.86 -1.11 23.84
N PHE A 6 -4.74 -0.31 24.40
CA PHE A 6 -6.13 -0.68 24.65
C PHE A 6 -7.00 0.53 24.29
N ARG A 7 -7.77 0.41 23.21
CA ARG A 7 -8.83 1.35 22.84
C ARG A 7 -10.14 0.62 22.73
N SER A 8 -11.14 1.12 23.45
CA SER A 8 -12.51 0.61 23.49
C SER A 8 -13.31 1.04 22.25
N GLY A 9 -14.21 0.17 21.79
CA GLY A 9 -15.25 0.52 20.82
C GLY A 9 -16.54 0.89 21.55
N GLU A 10 -16.73 2.17 21.85
CA GLU A 10 -17.88 2.69 22.59
C GLU A 10 -18.98 3.22 21.65
N GLY A 11 -20.06 3.76 22.20
CA GLY A 11 -21.11 4.45 21.46
C GLY A 11 -22.52 4.06 21.89
N PHE A 12 -23.53 4.65 21.25
CA PHE A 12 -24.93 4.48 21.64
C PHE A 12 -25.40 3.02 21.62
N GLY A 13 -25.85 2.52 22.77
CA GLY A 13 -26.29 1.15 22.96
C GLY A 13 -25.13 0.15 23.08
N ILE A 14 -23.92 0.60 23.41
CA ILE A 14 -22.80 -0.25 23.84
C ILE A 14 -22.47 0.08 25.30
N ARG A 15 -22.35 -0.96 26.12
CA ARG A 15 -21.88 -0.89 27.50
C ARG A 15 -20.62 -1.75 27.64
N LEU A 16 -19.64 -1.24 28.37
CA LEU A 16 -18.37 -1.90 28.63
C LEU A 16 -18.22 -2.12 30.13
N ASP A 17 -18.08 -3.37 30.54
CA ASP A 17 -17.74 -3.73 31.91
C ASP A 17 -16.33 -4.37 31.88
N GLY A 18 -15.30 -3.60 32.24
CA GLY A 18 -13.91 -4.08 32.27
C GLY A 18 -13.15 -3.51 33.46
N ALA A 19 -12.61 -4.37 34.31
CA ALA A 19 -11.91 -3.97 35.53
C ALA A 19 -10.38 -3.89 35.37
N SER A 20 -9.79 -4.65 34.44
CA SER A 20 -8.34 -4.91 34.45
C SER A 20 -7.63 -4.62 33.13
N ALA A 21 -8.36 -4.24 32.07
CA ALA A 21 -7.78 -3.98 30.76
C ALA A 21 -7.61 -2.47 30.52
N PHE A 22 -6.40 -1.98 30.73
CA PHE A 22 -5.97 -0.63 30.35
C PHE A 22 -4.58 -0.69 29.70
N ALA A 23 -4.17 0.40 29.05
CA ALA A 23 -2.85 0.46 28.42
C ALA A 23 -1.75 0.38 29.50
N GLY A 24 -0.84 -0.59 29.36
CA GLY A 24 0.21 -0.90 30.33
C GLY A 24 -0.16 -2.03 31.31
N ALA A 25 -1.41 -2.49 31.34
CA ALA A 25 -1.83 -3.53 32.27
C ALA A 25 -1.10 -4.87 32.00
N VAL A 26 -0.75 -5.55 33.09
CA VAL A 26 -0.13 -6.88 33.04
C VAL A 26 -1.22 -7.93 33.25
N VAL A 27 -1.49 -8.72 32.23
CA VAL A 27 -2.41 -9.87 32.30
C VAL A 27 -1.69 -11.01 32.99
N SER A 28 -2.17 -11.37 34.18
CA SER A 28 -1.69 -12.49 35.00
C SER A 28 -2.16 -13.83 34.41
N PRO A 29 -1.32 -14.88 34.42
CA PRO A 29 -1.74 -16.22 34.03
C PRO A 29 -2.54 -16.95 35.12
N HIS A 30 -2.63 -16.40 36.34
CA HIS A 30 -3.25 -17.07 37.49
C HIS A 30 -4.77 -16.89 37.57
N TYR A 31 -5.35 -16.04 36.72
CA TYR A 31 -6.79 -15.76 36.67
C TYR A 31 -7.31 -15.96 35.25
N ASP A 32 -8.63 -15.97 35.12
CA ASP A 32 -9.29 -16.03 33.83
C ASP A 32 -8.83 -14.89 32.90
N SER A 33 -8.70 -15.19 31.62
CA SER A 33 -8.21 -14.26 30.60
C SER A 33 -9.23 -13.18 30.19
N LEU A 34 -10.18 -12.84 31.06
CA LEU A 34 -11.22 -11.86 30.78
C LEU A 34 -10.63 -10.45 30.78
N LEU A 35 -10.67 -9.78 29.62
CA LEU A 35 -10.21 -8.40 29.48
C LEU A 35 -11.33 -7.39 29.70
N VAL A 36 -12.43 -7.53 28.96
CA VAL A 36 -13.60 -6.64 29.00
C VAL A 36 -14.84 -7.41 28.54
N LYS A 37 -15.97 -7.16 29.19
CA LYS A 37 -17.28 -7.61 28.75
C LYS A 37 -17.93 -6.49 27.94
N VAL A 38 -18.29 -6.79 26.69
CA VAL A 38 -18.99 -5.86 25.79
C VAL A 38 -20.44 -6.28 25.70
N ILE A 39 -21.36 -5.35 25.96
CA ILE A 39 -22.80 -5.58 25.93
C ILE A 39 -23.40 -4.61 24.92
N ALA A 40 -24.09 -5.12 23.91
CA ALA A 40 -24.80 -4.32 22.92
C ALA A 40 -26.31 -4.40 23.14
N HIS A 41 -27.01 -3.30 22.87
CA HIS A 41 -28.46 -3.20 22.98
C HIS A 41 -29.07 -2.43 21.79
N ALA A 42 -30.08 -3.03 21.19
CA ALA A 42 -30.95 -2.44 20.17
C ALA A 42 -32.33 -3.10 20.19
N LYS A 43 -33.21 -2.71 19.26
CA LYS A 43 -34.59 -3.22 19.17
C LYS A 43 -34.66 -4.69 18.74
N ASP A 44 -33.80 -5.08 17.81
CA ASP A 44 -33.80 -6.42 17.20
C ASP A 44 -32.41 -7.05 17.23
N LEU A 45 -32.33 -8.37 17.07
CA LEU A 45 -31.07 -9.12 17.06
C LEU A 45 -30.12 -8.62 15.97
N SER A 46 -30.60 -8.46 14.73
CA SER A 46 -29.77 -7.99 13.61
C SER A 46 -29.16 -6.60 13.89
N SER A 47 -29.95 -5.68 14.45
CA SER A 47 -29.47 -4.34 14.86
C SER A 47 -28.44 -4.44 15.99
N THR A 48 -28.66 -5.33 16.95
CA THR A 48 -27.76 -5.56 18.10
C THR A 48 -26.44 -6.17 17.64
N SER A 49 -26.48 -7.19 16.78
CA SER A 49 -25.32 -7.82 16.16
C SER A 49 -24.52 -6.82 15.33
N SER A 50 -25.19 -5.96 14.57
CA SER A 50 -24.53 -4.90 13.79
C SER A 50 -23.79 -3.89 14.68
N LYS A 51 -24.39 -3.46 15.80
CA LYS A 51 -23.73 -2.59 16.78
C LYS A 51 -22.54 -3.28 17.45
N MET A 52 -22.70 -4.54 17.86
CA MET A 52 -21.63 -5.33 18.46
C MET A 52 -20.47 -5.51 17.47
N ASN A 53 -20.77 -5.82 16.21
CA ASN A 53 -19.79 -5.97 15.15
C ASN A 53 -18.99 -4.68 14.94
N ARG A 54 -19.65 -3.52 14.86
CA ARG A 54 -18.97 -2.21 14.81
C ARG A 54 -18.04 -2.01 16.01
N ALA A 55 -18.56 -2.18 17.23
CA ALA A 55 -17.79 -1.98 18.46
C ALA A 55 -16.53 -2.87 18.48
N LEU A 56 -16.68 -4.16 18.18
CA LEU A 56 -15.59 -5.13 18.11
C LEU A 56 -14.55 -4.78 17.03
N ARG A 57 -14.97 -4.27 15.86
CA ARG A 57 -14.05 -3.81 14.80
C ARG A 57 -13.31 -2.52 15.18
N GLU A 58 -13.91 -1.66 16.01
CA GLU A 58 -13.32 -0.43 16.53
C GLU A 58 -12.30 -0.70 17.64
N PHE A 59 -12.45 -1.79 18.40
CA PHE A 59 -11.47 -2.19 19.42
C PHE A 59 -10.05 -2.28 18.83
N ARG A 60 -9.09 -1.70 19.55
CA ARG A 60 -7.66 -1.80 19.24
C ARG A 60 -6.92 -2.28 20.48
N ILE A 61 -6.67 -3.59 20.51
CA ILE A 61 -5.94 -4.26 21.57
C ILE A 61 -4.60 -4.75 21.00
N ARG A 62 -3.49 -4.41 21.67
CA ARG A 62 -2.13 -4.81 21.27
C ARG A 62 -1.37 -5.36 22.46
N GLY A 63 -0.48 -6.32 22.20
CA GLY A 63 0.36 -6.96 23.21
C GLY A 63 -0.09 -8.38 23.57
N VAL A 64 -1.39 -8.67 23.39
CA VAL A 64 -1.98 -10.00 23.54
C VAL A 64 -2.86 -10.32 22.33
N LYS A 65 -3.04 -11.61 22.02
CA LYS A 65 -4.04 -12.08 21.04
C LYS A 65 -5.42 -12.08 21.70
N THR A 66 -6.47 -11.82 20.93
CA THR A 66 -7.85 -11.79 21.42
C THR A 66 -8.74 -12.66 20.55
N ASN A 67 -9.89 -13.06 21.09
CA ASN A 67 -10.92 -13.83 20.40
C ASN A 67 -11.85 -12.96 19.53
N ILE A 68 -11.52 -11.68 19.30
CA ILE A 68 -12.36 -10.75 18.52
C ILE A 68 -12.69 -11.28 17.11
N PRO A 69 -11.73 -11.80 16.31
CA PRO A 69 -12.04 -12.32 14.97
C PRO A 69 -13.08 -13.45 14.99
N PHE A 70 -12.99 -14.35 15.96
CA PHE A 70 -13.98 -15.41 16.16
C PHE A 70 -15.37 -14.85 16.47
N LEU A 71 -15.47 -13.89 17.38
CA LEU A 71 -16.74 -13.25 17.72
C LEU A 71 -17.37 -12.53 16.52
N LEU A 72 -16.55 -11.90 15.67
CA LEU A 72 -17.03 -11.29 14.43
C LEU A 72 -17.63 -12.33 13.47
N ASN A 73 -16.96 -13.46 13.28
CA ASN A 73 -17.47 -14.56 12.45
C ASN A 73 -18.81 -15.09 12.97
N VAL A 74 -18.97 -15.24 14.30
CA VAL A 74 -20.24 -15.66 14.91
C VAL A 74 -21.35 -14.65 14.64
N LEU A 75 -21.08 -13.35 14.82
CA LEU A 75 -22.07 -12.29 14.63
C LEU A 75 -22.49 -12.09 13.17
N GLU A 76 -21.67 -12.54 12.22
CA GLU A 76 -21.94 -12.50 10.77
C GLU A 76 -22.59 -13.81 10.26
N ASN A 77 -22.63 -14.87 11.08
CA ASN A 77 -23.19 -16.16 10.68
C ASN A 77 -24.74 -16.09 10.54
N PRO A 78 -25.32 -16.55 9.41
CA PRO A 78 -26.76 -16.53 9.19
C PRO A 78 -27.59 -17.30 10.22
N LYS A 79 -27.10 -18.45 10.75
CA LYS A 79 -27.82 -19.22 11.77
C LYS A 79 -27.90 -18.46 13.10
N PHE A 80 -26.81 -17.78 13.47
CA PHE A 80 -26.79 -16.91 14.65
C PHE A 80 -27.79 -15.75 14.49
N LEU A 81 -27.79 -15.08 13.33
CA LEU A 81 -28.71 -13.99 13.04
C LEU A 81 -30.17 -14.43 12.94
N GLY A 82 -30.41 -15.68 12.54
CA GLY A 82 -31.73 -16.32 12.51
C GLY A 82 -32.21 -16.79 13.88
N GLY A 83 -31.36 -16.78 14.91
CA GLY A 83 -31.68 -17.27 16.26
C GLY A 83 -31.85 -18.79 16.35
N THR A 84 -31.51 -19.54 15.30
CA THR A 84 -31.64 -21.00 15.21
C THR A 84 -30.32 -21.67 15.55
N ILE A 85 -29.90 -21.50 16.81
CA ILE A 85 -28.65 -22.06 17.34
C ILE A 85 -28.92 -22.92 18.58
N ASP A 86 -28.08 -23.92 18.78
CA ASP A 86 -28.05 -24.76 19.96
C ASP A 86 -26.66 -24.72 20.63
N THR A 87 -26.46 -25.57 21.63
CA THR A 87 -25.19 -25.67 22.37
C THR A 87 -24.06 -26.26 21.53
N ASN A 88 -24.38 -27.03 20.48
CA ASN A 88 -23.40 -27.65 19.56
C ASN A 88 -23.00 -26.72 18.41
N PHE A 89 -23.66 -25.57 18.25
CA PHE A 89 -23.45 -24.63 17.14
C PHE A 89 -21.96 -24.35 16.84
N ILE A 90 -21.12 -24.15 17.86
CA ILE A 90 -19.70 -23.82 17.62
C ILE A 90 -18.93 -25.03 17.05
N ASP A 91 -19.22 -26.24 17.54
CA ASP A 91 -18.53 -27.47 17.13
C ASP A 91 -18.92 -27.89 15.70
N GLU A 92 -20.16 -27.58 15.29
CA GLU A 92 -20.67 -27.86 13.95
C GLU A 92 -20.17 -26.88 12.86
N HIS A 93 -19.59 -25.75 13.25
CA HIS A 93 -19.19 -24.66 12.33
C HIS A 93 -17.68 -24.36 12.43
N PRO A 94 -16.82 -25.24 11.90
CA PRO A 94 -15.36 -25.04 11.92
C PRO A 94 -14.90 -23.83 11.08
N ASP A 95 -15.75 -23.34 10.17
CA ASP A 95 -15.55 -22.10 9.43
C ASP A 95 -15.42 -20.87 10.33
N LEU A 96 -16.01 -20.89 11.53
CA LEU A 96 -15.88 -19.81 12.52
C LEU A 96 -14.42 -19.57 12.95
N PHE A 97 -13.54 -20.56 12.80
CA PHE A 97 -12.11 -20.47 13.12
C PHE A 97 -11.23 -20.06 11.93
N GLN A 98 -11.83 -19.78 10.77
CA GLN A 98 -11.12 -19.23 9.62
C GLN A 98 -11.02 -17.72 9.77
N PHE A 99 -9.82 -17.23 10.08
CA PHE A 99 -9.58 -15.82 10.36
C PHE A 99 -8.86 -15.14 9.19
N GLU A 100 -9.42 -14.04 8.69
CA GLU A 100 -8.70 -13.19 7.75
C GLU A 100 -7.55 -12.43 8.42
N ALA A 101 -6.39 -12.44 7.77
CA ALA A 101 -5.22 -11.72 8.25
C ALA A 101 -5.44 -10.19 8.16
N THR A 102 -5.73 -9.55 9.30
CA THR A 102 -5.89 -8.09 9.34
C THR A 102 -4.54 -7.39 9.11
N GLN A 103 -4.48 -6.48 8.13
CA GLN A 103 -3.25 -5.76 7.83
C GLN A 103 -3.02 -4.60 8.81
N ASN A 104 -1.91 -4.65 9.55
CA ASN A 104 -1.53 -3.60 10.49
C ASN A 104 -0.63 -2.53 9.85
N ARG A 105 -1.14 -1.87 8.79
CA ARG A 105 -0.35 -0.97 7.94
C ARG A 105 0.24 0.21 8.71
N ALA A 106 -0.58 0.93 9.49
CA ALA A 106 -0.12 2.11 10.23
C ALA A 106 0.97 1.77 11.26
N GLN A 107 0.84 0.67 12.00
CA GLN A 107 1.86 0.27 12.96
C GLN A 107 3.14 -0.23 12.27
N LYS A 108 3.01 -0.86 11.10
CA LYS A 108 4.16 -1.23 10.27
C LYS A 108 4.92 0.02 9.84
N LEU A 109 4.22 1.05 9.34
CA LEU A 109 4.81 2.35 9.00
C LEU A 109 5.49 3.01 10.21
N LEU A 110 4.83 3.05 11.37
CA LEU A 110 5.43 3.61 12.60
C LEU A 110 6.67 2.82 13.05
N ARG A 111 6.69 1.50 12.87
CA ARG A 111 7.86 0.67 13.17
C ARG A 111 9.00 0.94 12.21
N ASP A 112 8.68 1.18 10.94
CA ASP A 112 9.65 1.49 9.89
C ASP A 112 10.20 2.92 10.00
N GLN A 113 9.43 3.87 10.54
CA GLN A 113 9.85 5.25 10.80
C GLN A 113 10.81 5.39 11.99
N LYS A 114 10.81 4.44 12.93
CA LYS A 114 11.82 4.44 13.99
C LYS A 114 13.18 4.27 13.32
N PRO A 115 14.17 5.15 13.59
CA PRO A 115 15.49 5.02 13.00
C PRO A 115 15.96 3.60 13.27
N LYS A 116 16.18 2.82 12.21
CA LYS A 116 16.82 1.53 12.34
C LYS A 116 18.16 1.84 13.00
N VAL A 117 18.33 1.43 14.25
CA VAL A 117 19.57 1.59 15.02
C VAL A 117 20.76 0.98 14.25
N ASN A 118 20.49 0.13 13.26
CA ASN A 118 21.46 -0.45 12.33
C ASN A 118 21.34 0.14 10.91
N SER A 119 21.33 1.46 10.74
CA SER A 119 21.28 2.12 9.41
C SER A 119 22.58 2.02 8.59
N ALA A 120 23.57 1.24 9.05
CA ALA A 120 24.90 1.12 8.46
C ALA A 120 24.97 0.51 7.04
N LEU A 121 23.87 0.00 6.48
CA LEU A 121 23.91 -0.70 5.18
C LEU A 121 24.02 0.22 3.95
N CYS A 122 23.70 1.51 4.08
CA CYS A 122 23.78 2.48 2.98
C CYS A 122 24.49 3.78 3.39
N GLY A 123 25.61 3.67 4.12
CA GLY A 123 26.38 4.83 4.57
C GLY A 123 25.61 5.65 5.59
N GLY A 124 25.75 5.30 6.87
CA GLY A 124 25.08 5.98 7.97
C GLY A 124 25.48 7.45 8.05
N GLY A 125 24.60 8.32 7.56
CA GLY A 125 24.57 9.74 7.90
C GLY A 125 23.58 9.97 9.04
N ASP A 126 23.86 10.98 9.86
CA ASP A 126 23.15 11.32 11.09
C ASP A 126 21.62 11.26 10.99
N VAL A 127 21.00 10.80 12.08
CA VAL A 127 19.54 10.75 12.30
C VAL A 127 18.85 12.12 12.23
N ASN A 128 19.63 13.21 12.23
CA ASN A 128 19.17 14.57 11.96
C ASN A 128 19.39 14.89 10.48
N GLY A 129 18.64 14.22 9.60
CA GLY A 129 18.62 14.56 8.18
C GLY A 129 18.23 16.04 7.99
N PRO A 130 18.77 16.74 6.98
CA PRO A 130 18.45 18.14 6.76
C PRO A 130 16.94 18.31 6.58
N THR A 131 16.35 19.31 7.24
CA THR A 131 14.98 19.73 6.95
C THR A 131 14.94 20.27 5.53
N LEU A 132 14.56 19.39 4.59
CA LEU A 132 14.40 19.78 3.20
C LEU A 132 13.13 20.64 3.09
N PRO A 133 13.17 21.79 2.41
CA PRO A 133 11.97 22.55 2.13
C PRO A 133 11.00 21.68 1.33
N SER A 134 9.71 21.76 1.68
CA SER A 134 8.66 21.11 0.91
C SER A 134 8.80 21.52 -0.56
N PRO A 135 8.88 20.56 -1.50
CA PRO A 135 9.02 20.88 -2.91
C PRO A 135 7.81 21.69 -3.36
N ARG A 136 8.06 22.81 -4.04
CA ARG A 136 7.00 23.58 -4.69
C ARG A 136 6.55 22.79 -5.91
N VAL A 137 5.40 22.14 -5.81
CA VAL A 137 4.71 21.53 -6.94
C VAL A 137 3.66 22.54 -7.39
N GLU A 138 3.77 23.01 -8.63
CA GLU A 138 2.69 23.83 -9.21
C GLU A 138 1.45 22.96 -9.38
N ALA A 139 0.32 23.39 -8.82
CA ALA A 139 -0.92 22.63 -8.92
C ALA A 139 -1.50 22.77 -10.34
N ILE A 140 -1.78 21.65 -11.00
CA ILE A 140 -2.59 21.68 -12.22
C ILE A 140 -4.05 21.94 -11.85
N LYS A 141 -4.72 22.79 -12.61
CA LYS A 141 -6.16 23.02 -12.47
C LYS A 141 -6.92 21.69 -12.60
N PRO A 142 -7.76 21.32 -11.61
CA PRO A 142 -8.60 20.13 -11.71
C PRO A 142 -9.46 20.20 -12.98
N GLY A 143 -9.35 19.20 -13.85
CA GLY A 143 -10.09 19.14 -15.11
C GLY A 143 -9.32 19.56 -16.38
N ALA A 144 -8.04 19.94 -16.27
CA ALA A 144 -7.20 20.12 -17.44
C ALA A 144 -7.12 18.82 -18.27
N THR A 145 -7.55 18.89 -19.54
CA THR A 145 -7.46 17.75 -20.45
C THR A 145 -6.01 17.56 -20.88
N CYS A 146 -5.53 16.31 -20.84
CA CYS A 146 -4.22 15.99 -21.36
C CYS A 146 -4.20 16.27 -22.88
N PRO A 147 -3.32 17.15 -23.37
CA PRO A 147 -3.23 17.43 -24.79
C PRO A 147 -2.76 16.19 -25.57
N PRO A 148 -3.15 16.10 -26.86
CA PRO A 148 -2.80 14.97 -27.71
C PRO A 148 -1.28 14.90 -27.86
N GLY A 149 -0.69 13.82 -27.36
CA GLY A 149 0.75 13.56 -27.45
C GLY A 149 1.11 12.73 -28.67
N THR A 150 2.35 12.26 -28.72
CA THR A 150 2.80 11.38 -29.80
C THR A 150 1.91 10.13 -29.86
N PRO A 151 1.31 9.80 -31.02
CA PRO A 151 0.29 8.77 -31.09
C PRO A 151 0.90 7.41 -30.78
N ALA A 152 0.70 6.92 -29.56
CA ALA A 152 0.69 5.49 -29.29
C ALA A 152 -0.65 4.98 -29.81
N LYS A 153 -0.70 4.50 -31.07
CA LYS A 153 -1.88 3.76 -31.57
C LYS A 153 -2.13 2.59 -30.63
N ARG A 154 -3.12 2.73 -29.74
CA ARG A 154 -3.61 1.62 -28.92
C ARG A 154 -4.53 0.78 -29.79
N GLY A 155 -4.30 -0.54 -29.81
CA GLY A 155 -5.26 -1.51 -30.36
C GLY A 155 -4.91 -2.18 -31.69
N ALA A 156 -3.75 -1.93 -32.31
CA ALA A 156 -3.34 -2.74 -33.46
C ALA A 156 -2.61 -4.01 -32.96
N GLN A 157 -3.16 -5.19 -33.27
CA GLN A 157 -2.62 -6.54 -33.01
C GLN A 157 -1.27 -6.84 -33.69
N LYS A 158 -0.44 -5.84 -34.00
CA LYS A 158 0.90 -6.03 -34.56
C LYS A 158 1.89 -5.08 -33.91
N PRO A 159 3.04 -5.55 -33.40
CA PRO A 159 4.12 -4.72 -32.88
C PRO A 159 4.88 -4.10 -34.06
N PHE A 160 4.22 -3.24 -34.82
CA PHE A 160 4.88 -2.45 -35.84
C PHE A 160 5.13 -1.07 -35.23
N LEU A 161 6.39 -0.82 -34.84
CA LEU A 161 6.92 0.54 -34.69
C LEU A 161 6.36 1.36 -35.85
N PRO A 162 5.57 2.43 -35.64
CA PRO A 162 5.29 3.32 -36.74
C PRO A 162 6.67 3.75 -37.26
N LYS A 163 6.96 3.46 -38.54
CA LYS A 163 8.10 4.04 -39.23
C LYS A 163 8.05 5.53 -38.87
N LEU A 164 8.97 5.97 -38.02
CA LEU A 164 9.03 7.37 -37.61
C LEU A 164 9.06 8.15 -38.92
N PRO A 165 8.15 9.11 -39.14
CA PRO A 165 8.13 9.83 -40.40
C PRO A 165 9.51 10.48 -40.55
N ARG A 166 10.29 10.02 -41.54
CA ARG A 166 11.56 10.64 -41.94
C ARG A 166 11.39 12.13 -42.29
N ASN A 167 10.14 12.58 -42.40
CA ASN A 167 9.71 13.91 -42.83
C ASN A 167 9.37 14.89 -41.68
N GLN A 168 9.57 14.54 -40.40
CA GLN A 168 9.43 15.53 -39.31
C GLN A 168 10.69 16.39 -39.20
N LYS A 169 10.54 17.71 -39.36
CA LYS A 169 11.60 18.70 -39.17
C LYS A 169 11.72 19.03 -37.67
N GLY A 170 12.72 18.45 -37.00
CA GLY A 170 13.08 18.76 -35.61
C GLY A 170 13.74 17.59 -34.87
N PRO A 171 14.60 17.84 -33.85
CA PRO A 171 15.21 16.77 -33.07
C PRO A 171 14.19 16.05 -32.19
N PHE A 172 14.23 14.71 -32.19
CA PHE A 172 13.46 13.91 -31.25
C PHE A 172 14.11 13.89 -29.87
N CYS A 173 13.44 14.49 -28.89
CA CYS A 173 13.92 14.47 -27.52
C CYS A 173 13.39 13.23 -26.77
N LEU A 174 14.32 12.48 -26.16
CA LEU A 174 14.05 11.38 -25.22
C LEU A 174 14.34 11.88 -23.81
N ARG A 175 13.38 11.77 -22.89
CA ARG A 175 13.61 12.12 -21.49
C ARG A 175 14.17 10.93 -20.72
N THR A 176 15.33 11.11 -20.09
CA THR A 176 16.06 10.08 -19.33
C THR A 176 16.17 10.35 -17.82
N ARG A 177 15.77 11.55 -17.37
CA ARG A 177 15.88 12.01 -15.97
C ARG A 177 15.15 11.18 -14.92
N LEU A 178 14.26 10.28 -15.34
CA LEU A 178 13.48 9.43 -14.43
C LEU A 178 14.10 8.05 -14.19
N SER A 179 15.14 7.68 -14.94
CA SER A 179 15.76 6.35 -14.80
C SER A 179 17.28 6.38 -15.01
N ALA A 180 17.74 6.81 -16.18
CA ALA A 180 19.16 6.79 -16.49
C ALA A 180 19.94 7.89 -15.75
N THR A 181 19.45 9.13 -15.68
CA THR A 181 20.17 10.20 -14.96
C THR A 181 20.34 9.89 -13.46
N PRO A 182 19.32 9.40 -12.73
CA PRO A 182 19.50 8.91 -11.36
C PRO A 182 20.49 7.76 -11.22
N SER A 183 20.49 6.82 -12.19
CA SER A 183 21.41 5.67 -12.18
C SER A 183 22.88 6.12 -12.21
N PHE A 184 23.18 7.18 -12.96
CA PHE A 184 24.53 7.73 -13.05
C PHE A 184 24.87 8.73 -11.93
N ALA A 185 23.94 9.62 -11.57
CA ALA A 185 24.23 10.74 -10.68
C ALA A 185 24.01 10.43 -9.19
N VAL A 186 23.15 9.48 -8.86
CA VAL A 186 22.73 9.19 -7.47
C VAL A 186 22.65 7.68 -7.21
N GLY A 187 23.43 6.87 -7.94
CA GLY A 187 23.47 5.41 -7.75
C GLY A 187 22.13 4.69 -7.97
N GLY A 188 21.20 5.29 -8.69
CA GLY A 188 19.85 4.73 -8.91
C GLY A 188 18.87 4.96 -7.76
N HIS A 189 19.26 5.68 -6.70
CA HIS A 189 18.43 5.92 -5.51
C HIS A 189 17.36 7.01 -5.68
N ALA A 190 17.22 7.64 -6.85
CA ALA A 190 16.08 8.53 -7.08
C ALA A 190 14.80 7.69 -7.24
N CYS A 191 14.18 7.41 -6.11
CA CYS A 191 12.93 6.67 -6.06
C CYS A 191 11.76 7.64 -6.05
N ASN A 192 10.81 7.35 -6.95
CA ASN A 192 9.51 7.96 -7.14
C ASN A 192 9.45 9.46 -7.54
N PRO A 193 8.58 9.85 -8.50
CA PRO A 193 7.95 11.15 -8.40
C PRO A 193 7.22 11.21 -7.06
N ARG A 194 7.61 12.15 -6.20
CA ARG A 194 7.18 12.24 -4.79
C ARG A 194 5.67 12.44 -4.62
N SER A 195 4.95 12.75 -5.70
CA SER A 195 3.49 12.74 -5.73
C SER A 195 2.93 12.49 -7.14
N ALA A 196 1.68 12.03 -7.16
CA ALA A 196 0.79 12.02 -8.31
C ALA A 196 0.74 13.36 -9.08
N GLU A 197 0.78 14.46 -8.33
CA GLU A 197 0.64 15.83 -8.83
C GLU A 197 1.89 16.28 -9.60
N ASP A 198 3.06 15.91 -9.08
CA ASP A 198 4.36 16.13 -9.72
C ASP A 198 4.44 15.42 -11.07
N THR A 199 3.77 14.27 -11.15
CA THR A 199 3.69 13.44 -12.36
C THR A 199 2.77 14.08 -13.40
N ALA A 200 1.60 14.57 -12.98
CA ALA A 200 0.66 15.25 -13.86
C ALA A 200 1.26 16.54 -14.45
N LEU A 201 1.99 17.33 -13.65
CA LEU A 201 2.63 18.56 -14.13
C LEU A 201 3.64 18.26 -15.23
N ARG A 202 4.39 17.17 -15.06
CA ARG A 202 5.35 16.69 -16.07
C ARG A 202 4.66 16.28 -17.36
N VAL A 203 3.43 15.75 -17.33
CA VAL A 203 2.67 15.43 -18.55
C VAL A 203 2.40 16.70 -19.34
N HIS A 204 1.95 17.77 -18.67
CA HIS A 204 1.66 19.03 -19.32
C HIS A 204 2.92 19.80 -19.72
N ALA A 205 4.00 19.77 -18.95
CA ALA A 205 5.23 20.48 -19.30
C ALA A 205 6.05 19.78 -20.41
N PHE A 206 5.94 18.46 -20.55
CA PHE A 206 6.83 17.65 -21.39
C PHE A 206 6.10 16.83 -22.47
N GLN A 207 5.04 17.41 -23.04
CA GLN A 207 4.20 16.82 -24.10
C GLN A 207 4.96 16.57 -25.41
N ASN A 208 5.94 17.43 -25.72
CA ASN A 208 6.71 17.38 -26.97
C ASN A 208 7.80 16.29 -26.98
N PHE A 209 7.92 15.50 -25.91
CA PHE A 209 8.87 14.40 -25.87
C PHE A 209 8.34 13.19 -26.62
N SER A 210 9.23 12.55 -27.38
CA SER A 210 8.90 11.36 -28.17
C SER A 210 8.56 10.15 -27.31
N ARG A 211 9.30 9.97 -26.21
CA ARG A 211 9.20 8.85 -25.26
C ARG A 211 9.76 9.29 -23.91
N TRP A 212 9.32 8.64 -22.84
CA TRP A 212 9.95 8.79 -21.51
C TRP A 212 10.58 7.48 -21.06
N ARG A 213 11.87 7.51 -20.69
CA ARG A 213 12.53 6.36 -20.08
C ARG A 213 12.32 6.42 -18.57
N ILE A 214 11.52 5.49 -18.05
CA ILE A 214 11.09 5.50 -16.64
C ILE A 214 11.40 4.20 -15.89
N TRP A 215 11.82 3.14 -16.59
CA TRP A 215 12.05 1.82 -15.99
C TRP A 215 13.21 1.08 -16.66
N GLY A 216 13.69 0.03 -16.02
CA GLY A 216 14.72 -0.87 -16.52
C GLY A 216 16.15 -0.43 -16.21
N GLY A 217 17.11 -1.26 -16.60
CA GLY A 217 18.50 -1.11 -16.16
C GLY A 217 18.64 -1.33 -14.65
N ALA A 218 19.43 -0.48 -13.97
CA ALA A 218 19.68 -0.61 -12.54
C ALA A 218 18.48 -0.27 -11.65
N THR A 219 17.47 0.44 -12.16
CA THR A 219 16.35 0.92 -11.34
C THR A 219 15.52 -0.23 -10.76
N PHE A 220 15.40 -1.36 -11.47
CA PHE A 220 14.68 -2.54 -10.98
C PHE A 220 15.40 -3.16 -9.77
N ASP A 221 16.71 -3.43 -9.90
CA ASP A 221 17.48 -4.04 -8.82
C ASP A 221 17.62 -3.11 -7.62
N VAL A 222 17.85 -1.81 -7.85
CA VAL A 222 17.97 -0.81 -6.80
C VAL A 222 16.65 -0.63 -6.04
N ALA A 223 15.52 -0.58 -6.74
CA ALA A 223 14.20 -0.51 -6.10
C ALA A 223 13.93 -1.75 -5.24
N MET A 224 14.27 -2.95 -5.74
CA MET A 224 14.02 -4.19 -5.02
C MET A 224 14.94 -4.39 -3.80
N ARG A 225 16.19 -3.94 -3.88
CA ARG A 225 17.20 -4.18 -2.83
C ARG A 225 17.27 -3.07 -1.79
N PHE A 226 17.26 -1.81 -2.25
CA PHE A 226 17.55 -0.66 -1.40
C PHE A 226 16.30 0.16 -1.08
N SER A 227 15.23 0.05 -1.87
CA SER A 227 14.00 0.79 -1.62
C SER A 227 12.97 -0.01 -0.83
N HIS A 228 12.13 0.72 -0.11
CA HIS A 228 11.06 0.14 0.72
C HIS A 228 10.08 -0.65 -0.17
N PRO A 229 9.60 -1.83 0.29
CA PRO A 229 8.63 -2.67 -0.44
C PRO A 229 7.49 -1.94 -1.14
N ASP A 230 6.95 -0.87 -0.53
CA ASP A 230 5.82 -0.14 -1.08
C ASP A 230 6.18 0.69 -2.33
N ALA A 231 7.47 0.92 -2.59
CA ALA A 231 8.00 1.60 -3.79
C ALA A 231 8.39 0.64 -4.93
N ARG A 232 8.26 -0.68 -4.75
CA ARG A 232 8.80 -1.68 -5.71
C ARG A 232 7.91 -1.95 -6.94
N GLY A 233 6.61 -1.65 -6.85
CA GLY A 233 5.64 -1.97 -7.92
C GLY A 233 4.43 -1.05 -8.02
N SER A 234 4.24 -0.16 -7.04
CA SER A 234 3.21 0.89 -7.12
C SER A 234 3.54 1.91 -8.23
N ASP A 235 4.82 2.14 -8.51
CA ASP A 235 5.32 3.13 -9.45
C ASP A 235 4.76 2.98 -10.88
N PHE A 236 4.80 1.79 -11.50
CA PHE A 236 4.38 1.66 -12.90
C PHE A 236 2.85 1.67 -13.08
N SER A 237 2.14 0.93 -12.23
CA SER A 237 0.68 0.86 -12.26
C SER A 237 0.04 2.18 -11.81
N ALA A 238 0.58 2.82 -10.78
CA ALA A 238 0.12 4.14 -10.36
C ALA A 238 0.45 5.21 -11.41
N MET A 239 1.65 5.23 -12.01
CA MET A 239 1.96 6.19 -13.08
C MET A 239 1.08 6.01 -14.32
N ARG A 240 0.72 4.76 -14.68
CA ARG A 240 -0.27 4.51 -15.74
C ARG A 240 -1.69 4.94 -15.34
N ALA A 241 -2.08 4.68 -14.10
CA ALA A 241 -3.39 5.09 -13.56
C ALA A 241 -3.51 6.61 -13.38
N LEU A 242 -2.40 7.29 -13.10
CA LEU A 242 -2.26 8.74 -12.95
C LEU A 242 -2.37 9.53 -14.26
N LYS A 243 -2.99 8.93 -15.28
CA LYS A 243 -3.38 9.60 -16.52
C LYS A 243 -2.20 10.27 -17.24
N ILE A 244 -1.17 9.50 -17.59
CA ILE A 244 -0.23 9.84 -18.68
C ILE A 244 -0.62 9.06 -19.94
N PRO A 245 -1.74 9.35 -20.61
CA PRO A 245 -2.19 8.54 -21.73
C PRO A 245 -1.45 8.84 -23.04
N ASN A 246 -0.74 9.98 -23.10
CA ASN A 246 -0.34 10.66 -24.32
C ASN A 246 1.15 10.50 -24.67
N VAL A 247 1.99 10.03 -23.74
CA VAL A 247 3.43 9.79 -24.01
C VAL A 247 3.76 8.32 -23.78
N PRO A 248 4.38 7.62 -24.76
CA PRO A 248 4.79 6.24 -24.59
C PRO A 248 5.95 6.11 -23.58
N PHE A 249 5.81 5.15 -22.67
CA PHE A 249 6.86 4.75 -21.73
C PHE A 249 7.85 3.79 -22.39
N ARG A 250 9.14 3.96 -22.07
CA ARG A 250 10.24 3.13 -22.54
C ARG A 250 10.96 2.50 -21.34
N CYS A 251 11.19 1.19 -21.43
CA CYS A 251 12.04 0.43 -20.52
C CYS A 251 13.44 0.24 -21.14
N ALA A 252 14.48 0.14 -20.31
CA ALA A 252 15.81 -0.33 -20.72
C ALA A 252 15.98 -1.81 -20.36
N GLU A 253 16.14 -2.65 -21.36
CA GLU A 253 16.19 -4.11 -21.20
C GLU A 253 17.49 -4.66 -21.76
N ARG A 254 18.01 -5.72 -21.12
CA ARG A 254 19.19 -6.45 -21.57
C ARG A 254 18.71 -7.78 -22.15
N GLY A 255 18.93 -8.00 -23.45
CA GLY A 255 18.29 -9.09 -24.19
C GLY A 255 18.49 -10.50 -23.62
N GLN A 256 19.66 -10.80 -23.05
CA GLN A 256 19.94 -12.11 -22.45
C GLN A 256 19.77 -12.15 -20.92
N ARG A 257 19.40 -11.03 -20.29
CA ARG A 257 19.40 -10.89 -18.82
C ARG A 257 18.23 -10.05 -18.33
N SER A 258 17.21 -10.70 -17.80
CA SER A 258 16.17 -10.08 -16.98
C SER A 258 16.63 -9.93 -15.52
N GLY A 259 17.69 -9.14 -15.31
CA GLY A 259 18.29 -8.93 -13.98
C GLY A 259 19.81 -8.99 -14.01
N LEU A 260 20.41 -9.58 -12.97
CA LEU A 260 21.86 -9.79 -12.87
C LEU A 260 22.32 -11.10 -13.49
N HIS A 261 21.44 -12.10 -13.52
CA HIS A 261 21.72 -13.44 -14.03
C HIS A 261 21.23 -13.62 -15.47
N ILE A 262 21.75 -14.67 -16.11
CA ILE A 262 21.22 -15.17 -17.38
C ILE A 262 20.00 -16.03 -17.03
N HIS A 263 18.93 -15.82 -17.78
CA HIS A 263 17.67 -16.53 -17.58
C HIS A 263 17.29 -17.27 -18.87
N PRO A 264 16.60 -18.43 -18.76
CA PRO A 264 16.06 -19.13 -19.92
C PRO A 264 14.96 -18.29 -20.61
N ASP A 265 14.70 -18.58 -21.89
CA ASP A 265 13.80 -17.78 -22.73
C ASP A 265 12.34 -17.70 -22.21
N ASN A 266 11.92 -18.62 -21.35
CA ASN A 266 10.60 -18.58 -20.72
C ASN A 266 10.49 -17.59 -19.55
N VAL A 267 11.63 -17.08 -19.07
CA VAL A 267 11.72 -16.10 -17.97
C VAL A 267 11.98 -14.68 -18.48
N VAL A 268 12.53 -14.55 -19.70
CA VAL A 268 12.72 -13.26 -20.40
C VAL A 268 11.41 -12.85 -21.04
#